data_AF-A0A8K1C7K7-F1
#
_entry.id   AF-A0A8K1C7K7-F1
#
_cell.length_a   1.000
_cell.length_b   1.000
_cell.length_c   1.000
_cell.angle_alpha   90.00
_cell.angle_beta   90.00
_cell.angle_gamma   90.00
#
_symmetry.space_group_name_H-M   'P 1'
#
loop_
_entity.id
_entity.type
_entity.pdbx_description
1 polymer ?
#
loop_
_entity_poly.entity_id
_entity_poly.type
_entity_poly.pdbx_seq_one_letter_code
_entity_poly.pdbx_strand_id
1 'polypeptide(L)'
;MVSLQNFIENKPGAQFTPEKGRYHLYISLPCPFASRVYMALKLKGLEDFVGLTVTHPVMQRTRPDDEDDQYCGWKFDVDGEFEGTSPDPLHGAKYIRDLYERVTKEKVPYSVPLLWDKKTDTIVSTESADMVRMFNEAFEDLNPSSIDLYPATLREKINKTNTWLSESVLFGAFKVGFAPNEEAREAALTDLYAGLDRVEDILSKQRYIVSNAFTEADIRLFVVLLRFDIFSVPIFKLPMRLEEYPNTIDYLRDIYQLPGIKETIDFEQYKTSGTHVSYNKDGAQEAFATSHKQLQLIFNSPSTKQHGFLQNFVENKPDAQFPAEKGRYHLYVTYQCPFASRAYMALKLKGLDDVISLTITHPVMQRTRPDDENDQHKGWAFDVDGEYTETSPDPLHGAKFVRDLYEHVTKDKVAYSVPLLWDKKNDTIVSTESADIVRMLNEAFEDINPSNIDLYPAAIREKIDETNTWLGDSVLNGVFKVGFAPNEEAREAALKNLYAGLDRVEDALSKQRYIVSNTFTEADIRLFVVLLRFDIMFAPMFKLPKRVEEYPNTLDYLRDVYQLPGIKETVNFEHIKIRSTSAPFNKDGNETLLPTVDYAAAHDRARFE
;
A
#
# COMPACT_ATOMS: atom_id res chain seq x y z
N MET A 1 29.40 -24.00 21.07
CA MET A 1 28.51 -23.83 19.91
C MET A 1 28.37 -22.34 19.68
N VAL A 2 28.91 -21.82 18.57
CA VAL A 2 28.75 -20.41 18.21
C VAL A 2 27.33 -20.23 17.71
N SER A 3 26.54 -19.36 18.35
CA SER A 3 25.24 -18.98 17.82
C SER A 3 25.47 -18.20 16.53
N LEU A 4 24.93 -18.68 15.41
CA LEU A 4 24.93 -17.99 14.12
C LEU A 4 23.63 -17.20 13.90
N GLN A 5 22.84 -17.02 14.97
CA GLN A 5 21.57 -16.31 14.95
C GLN A 5 21.48 -15.43 16.21
N ASN A 6 22.25 -14.34 16.18
CA ASN A 6 22.21 -13.28 17.19
C ASN A 6 21.49 -12.05 16.63
N PHE A 7 21.18 -11.09 17.48
CA PHE A 7 20.44 -9.88 17.14
C PHE A 7 21.28 -8.63 17.42
N ILE A 8 21.21 -7.63 16.54
CA ILE A 8 21.69 -6.28 16.83
C ILE A 8 20.62 -5.60 17.67
N GLU A 9 20.97 -5.15 18.86
CA GLU A 9 20.01 -4.55 19.78
C GLU A 9 20.53 -3.22 20.31
N ASN A 10 19.68 -2.20 20.27
CA ASN A 10 19.96 -0.90 20.88
C ASN A 10 19.56 -0.91 22.37
N LYS A 11 20.25 -1.72 23.17
CA LYS A 11 20.02 -1.80 24.62
C LYS A 11 21.33 -1.96 25.41
N PRO A 12 21.40 -1.46 26.65
CA PRO A 12 22.57 -1.62 27.50
C PRO A 12 22.97 -3.10 27.65
N GLY A 13 24.24 -3.40 27.43
CA GLY A 13 24.79 -4.76 27.58
C GLY A 13 24.54 -5.70 26.40
N ALA A 14 23.94 -5.25 25.30
CA ALA A 14 23.85 -6.04 24.09
C ALA A 14 25.25 -6.37 23.53
N GLN A 15 25.45 -7.62 23.10
CA GLN A 15 26.71 -8.06 22.50
C GLN A 15 26.97 -7.34 21.16
N PHE A 16 25.92 -7.17 20.38
CA PHE A 16 25.93 -6.50 19.08
C PHE A 16 25.07 -5.23 19.19
N THR A 17 25.71 -4.07 19.13
CA THR A 17 25.07 -2.75 19.25
C THR A 17 25.15 -2.01 17.91
N PRO A 18 24.12 -1.24 17.54
CA PRO A 18 24.12 -0.48 16.30
C PRO A 18 25.28 0.53 16.30
N GLU A 19 26.19 0.42 15.33
CA GLU A 19 27.36 1.27 15.20
C GLU A 19 27.64 1.50 13.71
N LYS A 20 27.77 2.77 13.29
CA LYS A 20 28.09 3.12 11.90
C LYS A 20 29.41 2.47 11.49
N GLY A 21 29.39 1.71 10.41
CA GLY A 21 30.57 1.05 9.87
C GLY A 21 31.05 -0.14 10.69
N ARG A 22 30.28 -0.69 11.63
CA ARG A 22 30.64 -1.92 12.38
C ARG A 22 30.34 -3.20 11.61
N TYR A 23 29.25 -3.21 10.85
CA TYR A 23 28.74 -4.43 10.22
C TYR A 23 29.06 -4.49 8.73
N HIS A 24 29.13 -5.72 8.21
CA HIS A 24 29.31 -6.00 6.79
C HIS A 24 28.37 -7.12 6.35
N LEU A 25 27.56 -6.88 5.33
CA LEU A 25 26.59 -7.81 4.79
C LEU A 25 27.13 -8.45 3.52
N TYR A 26 27.10 -9.77 3.47
CA TYR A 26 27.45 -10.56 2.29
C TYR A 26 26.19 -11.16 1.69
N ILE A 27 25.95 -10.90 0.40
CA ILE A 27 24.76 -11.33 -0.32
C ILE A 27 25.10 -11.99 -1.66
N SER A 28 24.10 -12.68 -2.22
CA SER A 28 24.05 -13.04 -3.63
C SER A 28 22.72 -12.52 -4.17
N LEU A 29 22.75 -11.68 -5.21
CA LEU A 29 21.52 -11.09 -5.77
C LEU A 29 20.53 -12.17 -6.26
N PRO A 30 20.94 -13.30 -6.87
CA PRO A 30 20.02 -14.39 -7.18
C PRO A 30 19.25 -14.96 -5.98
N CYS A 31 19.82 -14.91 -4.77
CA CYS A 31 19.17 -15.43 -3.57
C CYS A 31 18.00 -14.53 -3.12
N PRO A 32 16.75 -15.03 -3.08
CA PRO A 32 15.61 -14.23 -2.63
C PRO A 32 15.74 -13.81 -1.17
N PHE A 33 16.29 -14.66 -0.30
CA PHE A 33 16.49 -14.34 1.13
C PHE A 33 17.49 -13.19 1.32
N ALA A 34 18.58 -13.19 0.56
CA ALA A 34 19.58 -12.13 0.63
C ALA A 34 19.05 -10.81 0.05
N SER A 35 18.22 -10.89 -0.99
CA SER A 35 17.55 -9.72 -1.57
C SER A 35 16.62 -9.02 -0.57
N ARG A 36 15.95 -9.75 0.33
CA ARG A 36 15.11 -9.14 1.39
C ARG A 36 15.92 -8.17 2.24
N VAL A 37 17.10 -8.62 2.65
CA VAL A 37 17.98 -7.87 3.53
C VAL A 37 18.58 -6.68 2.80
N TYR A 38 18.97 -6.85 1.53
CA TYR A 38 19.47 -5.73 0.73
C TYR A 38 18.40 -4.67 0.48
N MET A 39 17.17 -5.08 0.16
CA MET A 39 16.02 -4.17 0.05
C MET A 39 15.77 -3.41 1.36
N ALA A 40 15.75 -4.10 2.51
CA ALA A 40 15.57 -3.44 3.80
C ALA A 40 16.71 -2.45 4.10
N LEU A 41 17.95 -2.81 3.81
CA LEU A 41 19.12 -1.94 3.96
C LEU A 41 18.97 -0.66 3.13
N LYS A 42 18.56 -0.79 1.85
CA LYS A 42 18.30 0.34 0.95
C LYS A 42 17.13 1.22 1.41
N LEU A 43 15.99 0.62 1.72
CA LEU A 43 14.79 1.35 2.14
C LEU A 43 15.01 2.11 3.46
N LYS A 44 15.83 1.56 4.36
CA LYS A 44 16.19 2.20 5.63
C LYS A 44 17.38 3.17 5.51
N GLY A 45 17.94 3.37 4.30
CA GLY A 45 19.05 4.30 4.07
C GLY A 45 20.35 3.93 4.81
N LEU A 46 20.63 2.63 4.97
CA LEU A 46 21.72 2.12 5.79
C LEU A 46 23.00 1.80 5.00
N GLU A 47 23.11 2.22 3.73
CA GLU A 47 24.29 1.95 2.90
C GLU A 47 25.60 2.49 3.46
N ASP A 48 25.54 3.61 4.18
CA ASP A 48 26.70 4.20 4.85
C ASP A 48 26.98 3.59 6.24
N PHE A 49 26.08 2.73 6.73
CA PHE A 49 26.17 2.10 8.06
C PHE A 49 26.67 0.66 7.98
N VAL A 50 26.18 -0.09 7.00
CA VAL A 50 26.47 -1.51 6.82
C VAL A 50 27.14 -1.70 5.47
N GLY A 51 28.41 -2.15 5.50
CA GLY A 51 29.12 -2.47 4.27
C GLY A 51 28.44 -3.60 3.51
N LEU A 52 28.59 -3.65 2.18
CA LEU A 52 27.93 -4.66 1.34
C LEU A 52 28.93 -5.30 0.39
N THR A 53 28.88 -6.63 0.28
CA THR A 53 29.58 -7.40 -0.76
C THR A 53 28.59 -8.33 -1.45
N VAL A 54 28.58 -8.26 -2.78
CA VAL A 54 27.80 -9.16 -3.64
C VAL A 54 28.74 -10.23 -4.20
N THR A 55 28.41 -11.50 -3.96
CA THR A 55 29.14 -12.66 -4.49
C THR A 55 28.83 -12.89 -5.97
N HIS A 56 29.67 -13.67 -6.64
CA HIS A 56 29.40 -14.16 -7.99
C HIS A 56 28.01 -14.85 -8.08
N PRO A 57 27.22 -14.65 -9.16
CA PRO A 57 25.85 -15.16 -9.26
C PRO A 57 25.76 -16.69 -9.38
N VAL A 58 26.87 -17.34 -9.74
CA VAL A 58 26.96 -18.80 -9.90
C VAL A 58 27.70 -19.43 -8.72
N MET A 59 27.07 -20.42 -8.11
CA MET A 59 27.71 -21.28 -7.11
C MET A 59 28.70 -22.25 -7.76
N GLN A 60 29.83 -22.49 -7.09
CA GLN A 60 30.89 -23.37 -7.58
C GLN A 60 31.38 -24.30 -6.46
N ARG A 61 32.06 -25.39 -6.82
CA ARG A 61 32.73 -26.27 -5.83
C ARG A 61 33.68 -25.43 -4.98
N THR A 62 33.49 -25.48 -3.67
CA THR A 62 34.25 -24.66 -2.71
C THR A 62 35.62 -25.25 -2.40
N ARG A 63 35.80 -26.55 -2.63
CA ARG A 63 37.05 -27.29 -2.49
C ARG A 63 37.27 -28.12 -3.76
N PRO A 64 37.65 -27.50 -4.89
CA PRO A 64 37.80 -28.21 -6.16
C PRO A 64 38.89 -29.29 -6.12
N ASP A 65 39.90 -29.11 -5.25
CA ASP A 65 41.03 -30.02 -5.08
C ASP A 65 40.76 -31.20 -4.12
N ASP A 66 39.60 -31.22 -3.46
CA ASP A 66 39.19 -32.29 -2.54
C ASP A 66 38.10 -33.14 -3.20
N GLU A 67 38.43 -34.36 -3.65
CA GLU A 67 37.47 -35.23 -4.35
C GLU A 67 36.29 -35.69 -3.47
N ASP A 68 36.47 -35.72 -2.14
CA ASP A 68 35.44 -36.13 -1.20
C ASP A 68 34.46 -34.99 -0.87
N ASP A 69 34.84 -33.74 -1.18
CA ASP A 69 34.03 -32.55 -0.91
C ASP A 69 33.30 -32.05 -2.15
N GLN A 70 32.08 -32.55 -2.35
CA GLN A 70 31.22 -32.15 -3.47
C GLN A 70 30.41 -30.87 -3.20
N TYR A 71 30.70 -30.11 -2.12
CA TYR A 71 29.90 -28.95 -1.75
C TYR A 71 30.12 -27.75 -2.67
N CYS A 72 29.03 -27.28 -3.28
CA CYS A 72 28.97 -26.04 -4.05
C CYS A 72 28.43 -24.88 -3.22
N GLY A 73 29.03 -23.69 -3.34
CA GLY A 73 28.62 -22.50 -2.62
C GLY A 73 29.00 -21.21 -3.34
N TRP A 74 28.69 -20.07 -2.73
CA TRP A 74 28.93 -18.76 -3.31
C TRP A 74 30.42 -18.40 -3.33
N LYS A 75 30.92 -18.10 -4.54
CA LYS A 75 32.28 -17.62 -4.82
C LYS A 75 32.31 -16.08 -4.76
N PHE A 76 33.38 -15.51 -4.22
CA PHE A 76 33.68 -14.09 -4.36
C PHE A 76 34.32 -13.80 -5.70
N ASP A 77 33.98 -12.65 -6.30
CA ASP A 77 34.55 -12.25 -7.59
C ASP A 77 35.89 -11.55 -7.38
N VAL A 78 36.95 -12.35 -7.31
CA VAL A 78 38.32 -11.86 -7.07
C VAL A 78 38.91 -11.21 -8.33
N ASP A 79 38.50 -11.67 -9.50
CA ASP A 79 39.09 -11.27 -10.78
C ASP A 79 38.27 -10.18 -11.50
N GLY A 80 37.12 -9.78 -10.93
CA GLY A 80 36.22 -8.78 -11.53
C GLY A 80 35.51 -9.33 -12.77
N GLU A 81 35.21 -10.63 -12.79
CA GLU A 81 34.57 -11.35 -13.88
C GLU A 81 33.12 -10.90 -14.12
N PHE A 82 32.43 -10.40 -13.10
CA PHE A 82 31.00 -10.09 -13.16
C PHE A 82 30.65 -8.72 -12.57
N GLU A 83 29.99 -7.88 -13.37
CA GLU A 83 29.58 -6.52 -12.99
C GLU A 83 28.67 -6.52 -11.74
N GLY A 84 28.90 -5.58 -10.83
CA GLY A 84 28.14 -5.48 -9.59
C GLY A 84 28.51 -6.51 -8.51
N THR A 85 29.55 -7.32 -8.74
CA THR A 85 30.12 -8.22 -7.73
C THR A 85 31.50 -7.75 -7.27
N SER A 86 32.00 -8.29 -6.15
CA SER A 86 33.26 -7.84 -5.55
C SER A 86 34.00 -8.94 -4.79
N PRO A 87 35.32 -8.81 -4.59
CA PRO A 87 36.06 -9.65 -3.67
C PRO A 87 35.63 -9.39 -2.22
N ASP A 88 35.90 -10.33 -1.32
CA ASP A 88 35.73 -10.11 0.11
C ASP A 88 36.74 -9.06 0.63
N PRO A 89 36.26 -7.89 1.11
CA PRO A 89 37.13 -6.80 1.52
C PRO A 89 37.74 -7.00 2.91
N LEU A 90 37.21 -7.93 3.72
CA LEU A 90 37.62 -8.10 5.11
C LEU A 90 38.71 -9.14 5.26
N HIS A 91 38.56 -10.29 4.59
CA HIS A 91 39.38 -11.46 4.87
C HIS A 91 40.05 -12.04 3.63
N GLY A 92 39.77 -11.52 2.44
CA GLY A 92 40.25 -12.09 1.18
C GLY A 92 39.76 -13.52 0.96
N ALA A 93 38.58 -13.87 1.51
CA ALA A 93 37.95 -15.16 1.30
C ALA A 93 37.67 -15.42 -0.19
N LYS A 94 37.76 -16.69 -0.60
CA LYS A 94 37.39 -17.10 -1.97
C LYS A 94 35.92 -17.52 -2.05
N TYR A 95 35.39 -18.06 -0.95
CA TYR A 95 34.01 -18.50 -0.85
C TYR A 95 33.38 -18.05 0.47
N ILE A 96 32.05 -17.90 0.48
CA ILE A 96 31.30 -17.65 1.73
C ILE A 96 31.59 -18.70 2.80
N ARG A 97 31.77 -19.97 2.38
CA ARG A 97 32.18 -21.07 3.25
C ARG A 97 33.42 -20.77 4.07
N ASP A 98 34.40 -20.05 3.52
CA ASP A 98 35.64 -19.71 4.21
C ASP A 98 35.38 -18.80 5.42
N LEU A 99 34.34 -17.96 5.36
CA LEU A 99 33.90 -17.10 6.48
C LEU A 99 33.25 -17.91 7.60
N TYR A 100 32.48 -18.94 7.27
CA TYR A 100 31.90 -19.84 8.28
C TYR A 100 32.98 -20.69 8.96
N GLU A 101 33.91 -21.27 8.20
CA GLU A 101 34.99 -22.13 8.72
C GLU A 101 36.01 -21.37 9.59
N ARG A 102 36.03 -20.03 9.49
CA ARG A 102 36.73 -19.14 10.41
C ARG A 102 36.06 -19.07 11.78
N VAL A 103 34.73 -19.10 11.83
CA VAL A 103 33.95 -18.93 13.07
C VAL A 103 33.66 -20.25 13.77
N THR A 104 33.42 -21.33 13.01
CA THR A 104 33.08 -22.64 13.58
C THR A 104 33.75 -23.79 12.82
N LYS A 105 34.05 -24.87 13.54
CA LYS A 105 34.48 -26.16 12.98
C LYS A 105 33.34 -27.18 12.88
N GLU A 106 32.16 -26.83 13.40
CA GLU A 106 30.96 -27.65 13.27
C GLU A 106 30.45 -27.59 11.82
N LYS A 107 29.96 -28.72 11.31
CA LYS A 107 29.32 -28.76 9.99
C LYS A 107 27.97 -28.05 10.07
N VAL A 108 27.90 -26.86 9.47
CA VAL A 108 26.68 -26.06 9.36
C VAL A 108 26.36 -25.82 7.88
N PRO A 109 25.08 -25.58 7.52
CA PRO A 109 24.76 -25.07 6.19
C PRO A 109 25.41 -23.71 5.98
N TYR A 110 26.27 -23.58 4.97
CA TYR A 110 26.79 -22.28 4.56
C TYR A 110 25.72 -21.59 3.70
N SER A 111 25.37 -20.35 4.02
CA SER A 111 24.28 -19.62 3.35
C SER A 111 24.61 -18.13 3.17
N VAL A 112 23.82 -17.49 2.31
CA VAL A 112 23.66 -16.02 2.27
C VAL A 112 22.17 -15.71 2.47
N PRO A 113 21.81 -14.58 3.11
CA PRO A 113 22.68 -13.50 3.57
C PRO A 113 23.53 -13.88 4.79
N LEU A 114 24.69 -13.24 4.93
CA LEU A 114 25.58 -13.38 6.08
C LEU A 114 25.94 -11.98 6.60
N LEU A 115 25.60 -11.69 7.86
CA LEU A 115 25.94 -10.43 8.50
C LEU A 115 27.15 -10.61 9.43
N TRP A 116 28.23 -9.91 9.13
CA TRP A 116 29.50 -9.96 9.85
C TRP A 116 29.65 -8.78 10.79
N ASP A 117 30.16 -9.02 12.00
CA ASP A 117 30.60 -7.98 12.92
C ASP A 117 32.12 -7.80 12.83
N LYS A 118 32.56 -6.65 12.31
CA LYS A 118 33.99 -6.34 12.18
C LYS A 118 34.69 -6.13 13.52
N LYS A 119 33.94 -5.85 14.59
CA LYS A 119 34.50 -5.57 15.92
C LYS A 119 34.84 -6.83 16.68
N THR A 120 33.97 -7.85 16.60
CA THR A 120 34.16 -9.15 17.27
C THR A 120 34.67 -10.24 16.32
N ASP A 121 34.86 -9.89 15.05
CA ASP A 121 35.34 -10.76 13.97
C ASP A 121 34.57 -12.07 13.88
N THR A 122 33.23 -11.97 13.86
CA THR A 122 32.34 -13.13 13.87
C THR A 122 31.05 -12.89 13.09
N ILE A 123 30.31 -13.96 12.84
CA ILE A 123 28.98 -13.92 12.22
C ILE A 123 27.96 -13.48 13.27
N VAL A 124 27.20 -12.43 12.97
CA VAL A 124 26.07 -11.96 13.79
C VAL A 124 24.86 -12.85 13.55
N SER A 125 24.42 -12.92 12.30
CA SER A 125 23.23 -13.66 11.89
C SER A 125 23.36 -14.17 10.45
N THR A 126 22.61 -15.21 10.14
CA THR A 126 22.37 -15.71 8.78
C THR A 126 20.88 -15.77 8.44
N GLU A 127 20.00 -15.30 9.34
CA GLU A 127 18.55 -15.34 9.15
C GLU A 127 18.03 -14.01 8.57
N SER A 128 17.55 -14.09 7.32
CA SER A 128 17.09 -12.93 6.56
C SER A 128 15.94 -12.17 7.22
N ALA A 129 14.97 -12.86 7.81
CA ALA A 129 13.82 -12.27 8.48
C ALA A 129 14.25 -11.42 9.69
N ASP A 130 15.17 -11.96 10.48
CA ASP A 130 15.70 -11.28 11.65
C ASP A 130 16.52 -10.05 11.22
N MET A 131 17.35 -10.16 10.18
CA MET A 131 18.12 -9.02 9.67
C MET A 131 17.24 -7.86 9.19
N VAL A 132 16.12 -8.15 8.51
CA VAL A 132 15.15 -7.09 8.11
C VAL A 132 14.64 -6.34 9.34
N ARG A 133 14.31 -7.06 10.42
CA ARG A 133 13.85 -6.45 11.68
C ARG A 133 14.98 -5.72 12.42
N MET A 134 16.19 -6.27 12.44
CA MET A 134 17.38 -5.59 13.00
C MET A 134 17.62 -4.25 12.30
N PHE A 135 17.56 -4.22 10.97
CA PHE A 135 17.74 -2.99 10.20
C PHE A 135 16.58 -2.01 10.39
N ASN A 136 15.36 -2.52 10.60
CA ASN A 136 14.22 -1.68 10.89
C ASN A 136 14.30 -0.99 12.25
N GLU A 137 14.71 -1.71 13.30
CA GLU A 137 14.57 -1.23 14.68
C GLU A 137 15.90 -0.78 15.29
N ALA A 138 16.99 -1.53 15.09
CA ALA A 138 18.21 -1.31 15.86
C ALA A 138 18.94 -0.02 15.48
N PHE A 139 18.82 0.43 14.22
CA PHE A 139 19.51 1.62 13.71
C PHE A 139 18.65 2.89 13.76
N GLU A 140 17.39 2.81 14.20
CA GLU A 140 16.42 3.91 14.10
C GLU A 140 16.90 5.18 14.82
N ASP A 141 17.50 5.04 16.01
CA ASP A 141 18.06 6.18 16.77
C ASP A 141 19.26 6.84 16.08
N LEU A 142 19.99 6.12 15.22
CA LEU A 142 21.18 6.60 14.51
C LEU A 142 20.86 7.12 13.11
N ASN A 143 19.84 6.55 12.46
CA ASN A 143 19.40 6.90 11.12
C ASN A 143 17.88 6.76 11.01
N PRO A 144 17.12 7.75 11.53
CA PRO A 144 15.67 7.71 11.45
C PRO A 144 15.20 7.62 10.00
N SER A 145 14.22 6.75 9.76
CA SER A 145 13.72 6.48 8.42
C SER A 145 12.23 6.78 8.34
N SER A 146 11.79 7.35 7.20
CA SER A 146 10.37 7.60 6.95
C SER A 146 9.54 6.34 6.73
N ILE A 147 10.18 5.16 6.65
CA ILE A 147 9.52 3.88 6.48
C ILE A 147 9.74 2.98 7.70
N ASP A 148 8.64 2.49 8.27
CA ASP A 148 8.64 1.45 9.28
C ASP A 148 8.17 0.14 8.65
N LEU A 149 9.09 -0.83 8.57
CA LEU A 149 8.83 -2.14 7.97
C LEU A 149 8.10 -3.09 8.92
N TYR A 150 8.05 -2.79 10.21
CA TYR A 150 7.42 -3.64 11.23
C TYR A 150 6.66 -2.83 12.31
N PRO A 151 5.71 -1.97 11.90
CA PRO A 151 5.06 -1.03 12.80
C PRO A 151 4.22 -1.73 13.85
N ALA A 152 4.29 -1.22 15.08
CA ALA A 152 3.67 -1.81 16.27
C ALA A 152 2.19 -2.16 16.08
N THR A 153 1.44 -1.28 15.40
CA THR A 153 0.00 -1.44 15.14
C THR A 153 -0.33 -2.56 14.15
N LEU A 154 0.63 -2.99 13.32
CA LEU A 154 0.43 -4.02 12.30
C LEU A 154 1.15 -5.35 12.62
N ARG A 155 1.99 -5.42 13.66
CA ARG A 155 2.84 -6.60 13.95
C ARG A 155 2.07 -7.92 13.97
N GLU A 156 0.91 -7.97 14.60
CA GLU A 156 0.08 -9.18 14.64
C GLU A 156 -0.38 -9.59 13.23
N LYS A 157 -0.87 -8.62 12.44
CA LYS A 157 -1.32 -8.85 11.07
C LYS A 157 -0.16 -9.27 10.17
N ILE A 158 1.00 -8.61 10.29
CA ILE A 158 2.23 -8.95 9.58
C ILE A 158 2.64 -10.39 9.90
N ASN A 159 2.69 -10.78 11.17
CA ASN A 159 3.09 -12.12 11.58
C ASN A 159 2.13 -13.18 11.02
N LYS A 160 0.81 -12.99 11.18
CA LYS A 160 -0.20 -13.89 10.60
C LYS A 160 -0.06 -13.99 9.08
N THR A 161 0.18 -12.87 8.40
CA THR A 161 0.36 -12.84 6.94
C THR A 161 1.62 -13.57 6.52
N ASN A 162 2.73 -13.34 7.20
CA ASN A 162 4.00 -14.00 6.94
C ASN A 162 3.95 -15.52 7.15
N THR A 163 3.16 -16.01 8.11
CA THR A 163 2.96 -17.45 8.34
C THR A 163 2.39 -18.13 7.10
N TRP A 164 1.21 -17.71 6.63
CA TRP A 164 0.57 -18.37 5.48
C TRP A 164 1.32 -18.08 4.17
N LEU A 165 1.91 -16.89 4.02
CA LEU A 165 2.77 -16.60 2.87
C LEU A 165 3.93 -17.58 2.79
N SER A 166 4.59 -17.83 3.92
CA SER A 166 5.73 -18.76 3.98
C SER A 166 5.31 -20.16 3.58
N GLU A 167 4.20 -20.63 4.13
CA GLU A 167 3.68 -21.98 3.87
C GLU A 167 3.29 -22.16 2.40
N SER A 168 2.41 -21.32 1.86
CA SER A 168 1.81 -21.56 0.55
C SER A 168 2.60 -20.93 -0.60
N VAL A 169 3.16 -19.72 -0.44
CA VAL A 169 3.71 -18.94 -1.56
C VAL A 169 5.24 -18.94 -1.57
N LEU A 170 5.89 -18.51 -0.48
CA LEU A 170 7.35 -18.29 -0.47
C LEU A 170 8.14 -19.57 -0.67
N PHE A 171 7.66 -20.69 -0.09
CA PHE A 171 8.24 -22.01 -0.29
C PHE A 171 7.43 -22.91 -1.23
N GLY A 172 6.26 -22.47 -1.71
CA GLY A 172 5.35 -23.29 -2.50
C GLY A 172 5.98 -23.87 -3.77
N ALA A 173 6.67 -23.04 -4.55
CA ALA A 173 7.36 -23.50 -5.76
C ALA A 173 8.44 -24.56 -5.47
N PHE A 174 9.17 -24.43 -4.35
CA PHE A 174 10.15 -25.42 -3.91
C PHE A 174 9.48 -26.73 -3.47
N LYS A 175 8.34 -26.66 -2.76
CA LYS A 175 7.55 -27.85 -2.39
C LYS A 175 7.11 -28.62 -3.63
N VAL A 176 6.68 -27.93 -4.69
CA VAL A 176 6.34 -28.54 -5.99
C VAL A 176 7.57 -29.16 -6.66
N GLY A 177 8.69 -28.43 -6.65
CA GLY A 177 9.94 -28.81 -7.30
C GLY A 177 10.63 -30.03 -6.71
N PHE A 178 10.53 -30.19 -5.39
CA PHE A 178 11.17 -31.25 -4.61
C PHE A 178 10.18 -32.29 -4.08
N ALA A 179 8.95 -32.28 -4.58
CA ALA A 179 7.96 -33.28 -4.20
C ALA A 179 8.48 -34.71 -4.47
N PRO A 180 8.34 -35.64 -3.50
CA PRO A 180 8.90 -36.99 -3.63
C PRO A 180 8.13 -37.88 -4.62
N ASN A 181 6.90 -37.52 -4.95
CA ASN A 181 6.00 -38.25 -5.86
C ASN A 181 4.94 -37.29 -6.44
N GLU A 182 4.16 -37.78 -7.41
CA GLU A 182 3.17 -36.97 -8.13
C GLU A 182 2.03 -36.49 -7.22
N GLU A 183 1.55 -37.30 -6.29
CA GLU A 183 0.49 -36.93 -5.35
C GLU A 183 0.91 -35.73 -4.47
N ALA A 184 2.15 -35.77 -3.94
CA ALA A 184 2.72 -34.66 -3.17
C ALA A 184 2.94 -33.41 -4.05
N ARG A 185 3.27 -33.61 -5.34
CA ARG A 185 3.42 -32.52 -6.30
C ARG A 185 2.09 -31.83 -6.57
N GLU A 186 1.02 -32.58 -6.81
CA GLU A 186 -0.33 -32.06 -7.03
C GLU A 186 -0.86 -31.32 -5.79
N ALA A 187 -0.65 -31.88 -4.59
CA ALA A 187 -1.01 -31.21 -3.34
C ALA A 187 -0.26 -29.89 -3.15
N ALA A 188 1.06 -29.88 -3.42
CA ALA A 188 1.86 -28.66 -3.34
C ALA A 188 1.48 -27.62 -4.40
N LEU A 189 1.10 -28.04 -5.61
CA LEU A 189 0.58 -27.15 -6.66
C LEU A 189 -0.73 -26.51 -6.21
N THR A 190 -1.63 -27.30 -5.63
CA THR A 190 -2.92 -26.81 -5.12
C THR A 190 -2.72 -25.76 -4.03
N ASP A 191 -1.84 -26.02 -3.05
CA ASP A 191 -1.51 -25.08 -1.97
C ASP A 191 -0.87 -23.79 -2.52
N LEU A 192 0.08 -23.91 -3.45
CA LEU A 192 0.74 -22.76 -4.07
C LEU A 192 -0.26 -21.84 -4.77
N TYR A 193 -1.14 -22.39 -5.59
CA TYR A 193 -2.08 -21.59 -6.36
C TYR A 193 -3.21 -21.02 -5.50
N ALA A 194 -3.70 -21.76 -4.51
CA ALA A 194 -4.61 -21.17 -3.51
C ALA A 194 -3.96 -19.99 -2.76
N GLY A 195 -2.64 -20.07 -2.49
CA GLY A 195 -1.86 -18.97 -1.95
C GLY A 195 -1.77 -17.78 -2.90
N LEU A 196 -1.52 -17.99 -4.18
CA LEU A 196 -1.45 -16.93 -5.20
C LEU A 196 -2.82 -16.29 -5.45
N ASP A 197 -3.90 -17.07 -5.50
CA ASP A 197 -5.27 -16.56 -5.62
C ASP A 197 -5.64 -15.68 -4.41
N ARG A 198 -5.19 -16.07 -3.21
CA ARG A 198 -5.36 -15.25 -2.01
C ARG A 198 -4.56 -13.96 -2.07
N VAL A 199 -3.31 -14.00 -2.57
CA VAL A 199 -2.50 -12.79 -2.81
C VAL A 199 -3.23 -11.85 -3.76
N GLU A 200 -3.74 -12.37 -4.87
CA GLU A 200 -4.47 -11.61 -5.88
C GLU A 200 -5.74 -10.96 -5.32
N ASP A 201 -6.55 -11.73 -4.56
CA ASP A 201 -7.77 -11.22 -3.93
C ASP A 201 -7.47 -10.08 -2.94
N ILE A 202 -6.43 -10.22 -2.12
CA ILE A 202 -5.99 -9.15 -1.22
C ILE A 202 -5.55 -7.92 -2.03
N LEU A 203 -4.71 -8.12 -3.04
CA LEU A 203 -4.14 -7.03 -3.83
C LEU A 203 -5.17 -6.34 -4.73
N SER A 204 -6.32 -6.96 -4.99
CA SER A 204 -7.46 -6.32 -5.66
C SER A 204 -8.17 -5.27 -4.78
N LYS A 205 -8.00 -5.35 -3.45
CA LYS A 205 -8.70 -4.52 -2.46
C LYS A 205 -7.80 -3.48 -1.79
N GLN A 206 -6.49 -3.71 -1.79
CA GLN A 206 -5.50 -2.86 -1.11
C GLN A 206 -4.18 -2.80 -1.88
N ARG A 207 -3.36 -1.80 -1.56
CA ARG A 207 -2.10 -1.56 -2.28
C ARG A 207 -1.07 -2.66 -2.04
N TYR A 208 -0.85 -3.00 -0.77
CA TYR A 208 0.18 -3.94 -0.29
C TYR A 208 -0.45 -5.15 0.41
N ILE A 209 0.33 -6.19 0.76
CA ILE A 209 -0.20 -7.49 1.20
C ILE A 209 -0.78 -7.48 2.62
N VAL A 210 -0.34 -6.54 3.47
CA VAL A 210 -0.84 -6.41 4.85
C VAL A 210 -1.81 -5.23 5.00
N SER A 211 -1.48 -4.08 4.43
CA SER A 211 -2.29 -2.86 4.53
C SER A 211 -2.06 -1.95 3.31
N ASN A 212 -2.29 -0.65 3.45
CA ASN A 212 -1.82 0.35 2.47
C ASN A 212 -0.42 0.90 2.78
N ALA A 213 0.13 0.60 3.95
CA ALA A 213 1.55 0.83 4.27
C ALA A 213 2.41 -0.35 3.82
N PHE A 214 3.59 -0.04 3.27
CA PHE A 214 4.58 -1.04 2.84
C PHE A 214 5.32 -1.62 4.06
N THR A 215 5.42 -2.94 4.14
CA THR A 215 5.94 -3.65 5.32
C THR A 215 6.95 -4.75 4.96
N GLU A 216 7.56 -5.40 5.96
CA GLU A 216 8.43 -6.57 5.75
C GLU A 216 7.72 -7.73 5.02
N ALA A 217 6.39 -7.83 5.11
CA ALA A 217 5.63 -8.86 4.40
C ALA A 217 5.68 -8.62 2.89
N ASP A 218 5.66 -7.37 2.46
CA ASP A 218 5.74 -6.98 1.05
C ASP A 218 7.13 -7.28 0.49
N ILE A 219 8.19 -6.97 1.24
CA ILE A 219 9.58 -7.35 0.90
C ILE A 219 9.68 -8.87 0.69
N ARG A 220 9.14 -9.66 1.64
CA ARG A 220 9.22 -11.13 1.59
C ARG A 220 8.51 -11.69 0.37
N LEU A 221 7.31 -11.20 0.07
CA LEU A 221 6.50 -11.63 -1.07
C LEU A 221 7.12 -11.19 -2.40
N PHE A 222 7.50 -9.91 -2.50
CA PHE A 222 8.02 -9.29 -3.72
C PHE A 222 9.24 -10.03 -4.27
N VAL A 223 10.23 -10.33 -3.43
CA VAL A 223 11.47 -11.00 -3.90
C VAL A 223 11.21 -12.39 -4.47
N VAL A 224 10.17 -13.08 -4.01
CA VAL A 224 9.79 -14.42 -4.51
C VAL A 224 9.01 -14.28 -5.81
N LEU A 225 7.99 -13.43 -5.84
CA LEU A 225 7.17 -13.20 -7.03
C LEU A 225 7.99 -12.67 -8.20
N LEU A 226 8.96 -11.78 -7.95
CA LEU A 226 9.88 -11.27 -8.96
C LEU A 226 10.67 -12.37 -9.69
N ARG A 227 10.91 -13.49 -8.99
CA ARG A 227 11.62 -14.66 -9.51
C ARG A 227 10.68 -15.76 -9.97
N PHE A 228 9.37 -15.65 -9.77
CA PHE A 228 8.45 -16.75 -10.02
C PHE A 228 8.47 -17.17 -11.49
N ASP A 229 8.24 -16.23 -12.41
CA ASP A 229 8.20 -16.52 -13.84
C ASP A 229 9.60 -16.77 -14.42
N ILE A 230 10.63 -16.09 -13.90
CA ILE A 230 12.01 -16.26 -14.37
C ILE A 230 12.57 -17.61 -13.91
N PHE A 231 12.38 -17.99 -12.65
CA PHE A 231 13.10 -19.10 -12.02
C PHE A 231 12.19 -20.28 -11.70
N SER A 232 11.11 -20.06 -10.95
CA SER A 232 10.25 -21.14 -10.45
C SER A 232 9.52 -21.87 -11.58
N VAL A 233 8.93 -21.13 -12.53
CA VAL A 233 8.18 -21.70 -13.65
C VAL A 233 9.07 -22.60 -14.52
N PRO A 234 10.26 -22.17 -15.03
CA PRO A 234 11.11 -23.04 -15.84
C PRO A 234 11.69 -24.25 -15.09
N ILE A 235 12.18 -24.07 -13.86
CA ILE A 235 12.90 -25.12 -13.14
C ILE A 235 11.96 -26.21 -12.62
N PHE A 236 10.81 -25.80 -12.08
CA PHE A 236 9.85 -26.70 -11.44
C PHE A 236 8.70 -27.11 -12.37
N LYS A 237 8.70 -26.61 -13.61
CA LYS A 237 7.69 -26.87 -14.64
C LYS A 237 6.29 -26.55 -14.12
N LEU A 238 6.12 -25.33 -13.61
CA LEU A 238 4.83 -24.87 -13.09
C LEU A 238 3.89 -24.54 -14.27
N PRO A 239 2.60 -24.94 -14.21
CA PRO A 239 1.67 -24.73 -15.31
C PRO A 239 1.21 -23.29 -15.51
N MET A 240 1.21 -22.45 -14.47
CA MET A 240 0.72 -21.07 -14.53
C MET A 240 1.84 -20.04 -14.33
N ARG A 241 1.61 -18.85 -14.85
CA ARG A 241 2.51 -17.69 -14.77
C ARG A 241 1.83 -16.54 -14.03
N LEU A 242 2.61 -15.58 -13.54
CA LEU A 242 2.06 -14.41 -12.86
C LEU A 242 1.24 -13.49 -13.79
N GLU A 243 1.36 -13.63 -15.11
CA GLU A 243 0.55 -12.88 -16.08
C GLU A 243 -0.97 -13.10 -15.91
N GLU A 244 -1.37 -14.22 -15.30
CA GLU A 244 -2.76 -14.54 -14.97
C GLU A 244 -3.29 -13.76 -13.74
N TYR A 245 -2.41 -13.06 -13.03
CA TYR A 245 -2.68 -12.36 -11.77
C TYR A 245 -2.45 -10.84 -11.92
N PRO A 246 -3.40 -10.09 -12.51
CA PRO A 246 -3.20 -8.70 -12.88
C PRO A 246 -2.91 -7.77 -11.70
N ASN A 247 -3.56 -7.95 -10.54
CA ASN A 247 -3.30 -7.12 -9.36
C ASN A 247 -1.93 -7.41 -8.75
N THR A 248 -1.49 -8.67 -8.82
CA THR A 248 -0.15 -9.11 -8.42
C THR A 248 0.93 -8.53 -9.32
N ILE A 249 0.70 -8.49 -10.63
CA ILE A 249 1.59 -7.81 -11.58
C ILE A 249 1.68 -6.31 -11.30
N ASP A 250 0.54 -5.64 -11.09
CA ASP A 250 0.53 -4.22 -10.77
C ASP A 250 1.18 -3.91 -9.41
N TYR A 251 1.06 -4.81 -8.43
CA TYR A 251 1.77 -4.76 -7.15
C TYR A 251 3.29 -4.89 -7.32
N LEU A 252 3.76 -5.86 -8.11
CA LEU A 252 5.19 -6.01 -8.40
C LEU A 252 5.73 -4.74 -9.06
N ARG A 253 4.98 -4.17 -10.00
CA ARG A 253 5.34 -2.96 -10.71
C ARG A 253 5.37 -1.73 -9.81
N ASP A 254 4.43 -1.62 -8.89
CA ASP A 254 4.38 -0.57 -7.87
C ASP A 254 5.64 -0.61 -6.98
N ILE A 255 5.97 -1.78 -6.42
CA ILE A 255 7.17 -1.94 -5.57
C ILE A 255 8.45 -1.69 -6.35
N TYR A 256 8.54 -2.16 -7.60
CA TYR A 256 9.70 -1.92 -8.46
C TYR A 256 9.95 -0.42 -8.75
N GLN A 257 8.92 0.43 -8.60
CA GLN A 257 9.02 1.87 -8.81
C GLN A 257 9.32 2.66 -7.52
N LEU A 258 9.32 2.01 -6.35
CA LEU A 258 9.75 2.65 -5.12
C LEU A 258 11.23 3.08 -5.19
N PRO A 259 11.59 4.24 -4.62
CA PRO A 259 12.97 4.70 -4.58
C PRO A 259 13.91 3.66 -3.96
N GLY A 260 15.08 3.44 -4.57
CA GLY A 260 16.09 2.52 -4.04
C GLY A 260 15.86 1.03 -4.36
N ILE A 261 14.68 0.63 -4.85
CA ILE A 261 14.37 -0.79 -5.10
C ILE A 261 15.01 -1.31 -6.38
N LYS A 262 15.08 -0.50 -7.45
CA LYS A 262 15.68 -0.95 -8.72
C LYS A 262 17.15 -1.32 -8.55
N GLU A 263 17.87 -0.60 -7.71
CA GLU A 263 19.28 -0.83 -7.38
C GLU A 263 19.52 -2.14 -6.60
N THR A 264 18.45 -2.76 -6.10
CA THR A 264 18.51 -4.06 -5.40
C THR A 264 18.28 -5.27 -6.30
N ILE A 265 18.01 -5.02 -7.59
CA ILE A 265 17.56 -6.02 -8.55
C ILE A 265 18.51 -6.06 -9.74
N ASP A 266 19.00 -7.26 -10.04
CA ASP A 266 19.82 -7.51 -11.23
C ASP A 266 19.27 -8.74 -11.96
N PHE A 267 18.48 -8.48 -13.00
CA PHE A 267 17.85 -9.53 -13.79
C PHE A 267 18.86 -10.36 -14.59
N GLU A 268 20.04 -9.83 -14.93
CA GLU A 268 21.09 -10.59 -15.61
C GLU A 268 21.78 -11.56 -14.65
N GLN A 269 22.03 -11.15 -13.40
CA GLN A 269 22.49 -12.08 -12.37
C GLN A 269 21.46 -13.20 -12.11
N TYR A 270 20.16 -12.87 -12.07
CA TYR A 270 19.11 -13.87 -11.84
C TYR A 270 19.08 -14.91 -12.95
N LYS A 271 19.13 -14.44 -14.20
CA LYS A 271 19.22 -15.30 -15.39
C LYS A 271 20.50 -16.14 -15.38
N THR A 272 21.65 -15.52 -15.14
CA THR A 272 22.96 -16.21 -15.11
C THR A 272 22.95 -17.36 -14.10
N SER A 273 22.46 -17.12 -12.89
CA SER A 273 22.30 -18.16 -11.86
C SER A 273 21.38 -19.30 -12.31
N GLY A 274 20.22 -18.98 -12.91
CA GLY A 274 19.26 -19.98 -13.39
C GLY A 274 19.76 -20.84 -14.56
N THR A 275 20.68 -20.30 -15.39
CA THR A 275 21.23 -21.01 -16.55
C THR A 275 22.42 -21.92 -16.25
N HIS A 276 22.93 -21.95 -15.00
CA HIS A 276 24.10 -22.75 -14.66
C HIS A 276 23.78 -24.24 -14.41
N VAL A 277 24.79 -25.08 -14.63
CA VAL A 277 24.74 -26.54 -14.86
C VAL A 277 23.96 -27.35 -13.81
N SER A 278 23.83 -26.87 -12.56
CA SER A 278 23.14 -27.60 -11.49
C SER A 278 21.62 -27.73 -11.68
N TYR A 279 21.01 -26.90 -12.53
CA TYR A 279 19.56 -26.93 -12.82
C TYR A 279 19.23 -27.23 -14.28
N ASN A 280 20.22 -27.62 -15.09
CA ASN A 280 20.11 -27.75 -16.54
C ASN A 280 19.19 -28.94 -16.94
N LYS A 281 17.89 -28.66 -17.01
CA LYS A 281 16.87 -29.51 -17.64
C LYS A 281 16.61 -28.97 -19.05
N ASP A 282 16.43 -29.88 -20.02
CA ASP A 282 16.15 -29.52 -21.41
C ASP A 282 15.03 -28.47 -21.53
N GLY A 283 15.29 -27.37 -22.24
CA GLY A 283 14.34 -26.26 -22.49
C GLY A 283 14.34 -25.13 -21.45
N ALA A 284 15.06 -25.24 -20.34
CA ALA A 284 15.04 -24.20 -19.29
C ALA A 284 15.64 -22.86 -19.77
N GLN A 285 16.76 -22.88 -20.51
CA GLN A 285 17.44 -21.66 -20.99
C GLN A 285 16.55 -20.75 -21.84
N GLU A 286 15.77 -21.32 -22.75
CA GLU A 286 14.84 -20.56 -23.60
C GLU A 286 13.67 -19.98 -22.80
N ALA A 287 13.15 -20.76 -21.84
CA ALA A 287 12.11 -20.30 -20.92
C ALA A 287 12.60 -19.16 -20.02
N PHE A 288 13.84 -19.22 -19.51
CA PHE A 288 14.46 -18.12 -18.75
C PHE A 288 14.54 -16.83 -19.59
N ALA A 289 15.03 -16.91 -20.83
CA ALA A 289 15.18 -15.76 -21.71
C ALA A 289 13.83 -15.11 -22.03
N THR A 290 12.81 -15.91 -22.26
CA THR A 290 11.45 -15.45 -22.56
C THR A 290 10.82 -14.74 -21.37
N SER A 291 10.83 -15.38 -20.19
CA SER A 291 10.28 -14.78 -18.96
C SER A 291 11.00 -13.49 -18.56
N HIS A 292 12.33 -13.46 -18.69
CA HIS A 292 13.14 -12.27 -18.41
C HIS A 292 12.70 -11.07 -19.26
N LYS A 293 12.57 -11.26 -20.58
CA LYS A 293 12.14 -10.21 -21.50
C LYS A 293 10.72 -9.73 -21.19
N GLN A 294 9.82 -10.65 -20.84
CA GLN A 294 8.44 -10.32 -20.48
C GLN A 294 8.37 -9.48 -19.20
N LEU A 295 9.09 -9.86 -18.13
CA LEU A 295 9.11 -9.08 -16.90
C LEU A 295 9.74 -7.70 -17.09
N GLN A 296 10.81 -7.57 -17.89
CA GLN A 296 11.36 -6.25 -18.23
C GLN A 296 10.32 -5.35 -18.92
N LEU A 297 9.55 -5.88 -19.87
CA LEU A 297 8.47 -5.13 -20.53
C LEU A 297 7.38 -4.70 -19.54
N ILE A 298 7.01 -5.59 -18.61
CA ILE A 298 6.01 -5.33 -17.58
C ILE A 298 6.46 -4.21 -16.62
N PHE A 299 7.72 -4.23 -16.19
CA PHE A 299 8.28 -3.25 -15.25
C PHE A 299 8.60 -1.89 -15.85
N ASN A 300 8.73 -1.81 -17.18
CA ASN A 300 8.86 -0.54 -17.89
C ASN A 300 7.53 0.21 -18.06
N SER A 301 6.41 -0.41 -17.68
CA SER A 301 5.09 0.25 -17.66
C SER A 301 4.83 0.90 -16.29
N PRO A 302 4.14 2.06 -16.23
CA PRO A 302 3.71 2.66 -14.97
C PRO A 302 2.65 1.79 -14.28
N SER A 303 2.67 1.70 -12.95
CA SER A 303 1.66 0.93 -12.20
C SER A 303 0.29 1.59 -12.31
N THR A 304 -0.76 0.77 -12.46
CA THR A 304 -2.14 1.26 -12.34
C THR A 304 -2.55 1.46 -10.87
N LYS A 305 -1.80 0.84 -9.93
CA LYS A 305 -1.89 1.21 -8.51
C LYS A 305 -1.36 2.64 -8.40
N GLN A 306 -2.26 3.56 -8.09
CA GLN A 306 -1.88 4.96 -7.94
C GLN A 306 -0.79 5.08 -6.88
N HIS A 307 0.41 5.51 -7.29
CA HIS A 307 1.34 6.12 -6.36
C HIS A 307 0.70 7.46 -5.94
N GLY A 308 0.38 7.64 -4.67
CA GLY A 308 0.13 9.00 -4.19
C GLY A 308 -1.10 9.17 -3.31
N PHE A 309 -1.15 8.46 -2.19
CA PHE A 309 -1.46 9.18 -0.98
C PHE A 309 -0.15 9.48 -0.28
N LEU A 310 0.16 10.77 -0.13
CA LEU A 310 1.03 11.19 0.97
C LEU A 310 0.24 10.85 2.22
N GLN A 311 0.80 10.01 3.10
CA GLN A 311 0.04 9.33 4.16
C GLN A 311 0.89 9.26 5.44
N ASN A 312 0.83 10.34 6.21
CA ASN A 312 1.28 10.42 7.60
C ASN A 312 0.05 10.61 8.52
N PHE A 313 0.24 10.49 9.83
CA PHE A 313 -0.83 10.60 10.80
C PHE A 313 -0.60 11.77 11.77
N VAL A 314 -1.67 12.51 12.05
CA VAL A 314 -1.73 13.36 13.23
C VAL A 314 -1.99 12.47 14.43
N GLU A 315 -1.17 12.59 15.46
CA GLU A 315 -1.27 11.76 16.66
C GLU A 315 -1.29 12.62 17.92
N ASN A 316 -2.05 12.17 18.93
CA ASN A 316 -2.04 12.78 20.25
C ASN A 316 -0.91 12.19 21.11
N LYS A 317 0.35 12.45 20.73
CA LYS A 317 1.54 12.01 21.46
C LYS A 317 2.60 13.11 21.50
N PRO A 318 3.36 13.24 22.61
CA PRO A 318 4.36 14.32 22.77
C PRO A 318 5.48 14.33 21.72
N ASP A 319 5.79 13.17 21.16
CA ASP A 319 6.90 12.90 20.23
C ASP A 319 6.43 12.59 18.80
N ALA A 320 5.13 12.75 18.51
CA ALA A 320 4.61 12.56 17.17
C ALA A 320 5.30 13.52 16.18
N GLN A 321 5.55 13.05 14.95
CA GLN A 321 6.03 13.92 13.86
C GLN A 321 5.00 15.03 13.56
N PHE A 322 3.72 14.68 13.63
CA PHE A 322 2.57 15.57 13.47
C PHE A 322 1.69 15.50 14.74
N PRO A 323 2.04 16.21 15.82
CA PRO A 323 1.23 16.25 17.04
C PRO A 323 -0.02 17.10 16.85
N ALA A 324 -1.14 16.66 17.45
CA ALA A 324 -2.36 17.45 17.49
C ALA A 324 -2.11 18.82 18.15
N GLU A 325 -2.30 19.91 17.39
CA GLU A 325 -2.07 21.29 17.83
C GLU A 325 -3.17 22.20 17.24
N LYS A 326 -3.80 23.00 18.10
CA LYS A 326 -4.82 23.97 17.67
C LYS A 326 -4.21 24.98 16.70
N GLY A 327 -4.82 25.13 15.54
CA GLY A 327 -4.41 26.10 14.53
C GLY A 327 -3.19 25.69 13.71
N ARG A 328 -2.65 24.47 13.86
CA ARG A 328 -1.52 23.98 13.05
C ARG A 328 -1.93 23.44 11.68
N TYR A 329 -3.08 22.78 11.60
CA TYR A 329 -3.49 22.07 10.40
C TYR A 329 -4.45 22.88 9.53
N HIS A 330 -4.46 22.57 8.23
CA HIS A 330 -5.40 23.13 7.26
C HIS A 330 -5.95 22.03 6.36
N LEU A 331 -7.26 21.97 6.16
CA LEU A 331 -7.92 20.98 5.32
C LEU A 331 -8.38 21.63 4.01
N TYR A 332 -7.97 21.09 2.88
CA TYR A 332 -8.47 21.48 1.56
C TYR A 332 -9.49 20.46 1.07
N VAL A 333 -10.67 20.93 0.66
CA VAL A 333 -11.78 20.07 0.22
C VAL A 333 -12.48 20.61 -1.03
N THR A 334 -13.45 19.84 -1.49
CA THR A 334 -14.45 20.25 -2.47
C THR A 334 -15.78 19.60 -2.14
N TYR A 335 -16.89 20.34 -2.31
CA TYR A 335 -18.24 19.79 -2.22
C TYR A 335 -18.54 18.71 -3.26
N GLN A 336 -17.76 18.66 -4.34
CA GLN A 336 -18.00 17.76 -5.47
C GLN A 336 -17.57 16.32 -5.19
N CYS A 337 -16.51 16.14 -4.42
CA CYS A 337 -15.85 14.86 -4.21
C CYS A 337 -16.45 14.18 -2.97
N PRO A 338 -17.02 12.96 -3.10
CA PRO A 338 -17.54 12.24 -1.94
C PRO A 338 -16.44 11.94 -0.92
N PHE A 339 -15.21 11.67 -1.34
CA PHE A 339 -14.08 11.44 -0.43
C PHE A 339 -13.72 12.69 0.38
N ALA A 340 -13.70 13.87 -0.25
CA ALA A 340 -13.41 15.12 0.47
C ALA A 340 -14.55 15.50 1.43
N SER A 341 -15.79 15.18 1.05
CA SER A 341 -16.96 15.40 1.89
C SER A 341 -16.91 14.59 3.19
N ARG A 342 -16.32 13.38 3.18
CA ARG A 342 -16.15 12.58 4.41
C ARG A 342 -15.29 13.29 5.45
N ALA A 343 -14.14 13.83 5.01
CA ALA A 343 -13.25 14.59 5.88
C ALA A 343 -13.91 15.87 6.39
N TYR A 344 -14.66 16.58 5.52
CA TYR A 344 -15.38 17.78 5.94
C TYR A 344 -16.52 17.48 6.95
N MET A 345 -17.28 16.41 6.72
CA MET A 345 -18.29 15.92 7.68
C MET A 345 -17.67 15.55 9.01
N ALA A 346 -16.56 14.81 9.02
CA ALA A 346 -15.85 14.47 10.26
C ALA A 346 -15.38 15.73 11.00
N LEU A 347 -14.83 16.72 10.28
CA LEU A 347 -14.43 18.01 10.86
C LEU A 347 -15.59 18.68 11.61
N LYS A 348 -16.76 18.78 10.97
CA LYS A 348 -17.97 19.41 11.53
C LYS A 348 -18.56 18.61 12.69
N LEU A 349 -18.71 17.30 12.54
CA LEU A 349 -19.25 16.42 13.59
C LEU A 349 -18.38 16.43 14.85
N LYS A 350 -17.06 16.53 14.69
CA LYS A 350 -16.10 16.60 15.79
C LYS A 350 -15.94 18.02 16.35
N GLY A 351 -16.62 19.02 15.79
CA GLY A 351 -16.57 20.42 16.24
C GLY A 351 -15.19 21.06 16.11
N LEU A 352 -14.43 20.68 15.08
CA LEU A 352 -13.03 21.07 14.92
C LEU A 352 -12.83 22.35 14.09
N ASP A 353 -13.91 23.10 13.84
CA ASP A 353 -13.92 24.35 13.06
C ASP A 353 -12.90 25.39 13.54
N ASP A 354 -12.77 25.54 14.87
CA ASP A 354 -11.82 26.46 15.50
C ASP A 354 -10.41 25.86 15.66
N VAL A 355 -10.23 24.57 15.33
CA VAL A 355 -8.98 23.82 15.52
C VAL A 355 -8.23 23.65 14.21
N ILE A 356 -8.94 23.35 13.12
CA ILE A 356 -8.38 23.08 11.80
C ILE A 356 -9.07 24.01 10.81
N SER A 357 -8.27 24.90 10.22
CA SER A 357 -8.75 25.80 9.17
C SER A 357 -9.12 25.03 7.90
N LEU A 358 -10.07 25.53 7.11
CA LEU A 358 -10.63 24.87 5.92
C LEU A 358 -10.58 25.79 4.70
N THR A 359 -10.28 25.22 3.52
CA THR A 359 -10.48 25.87 2.22
C THR A 359 -11.29 24.97 1.31
N ILE A 360 -12.28 25.54 0.63
CA ILE A 360 -13.11 24.86 -0.35
C ILE A 360 -12.70 25.34 -1.74
N THR A 361 -12.32 24.38 -2.59
CA THR A 361 -11.90 24.65 -3.97
C THR A 361 -13.06 25.03 -4.88
N HIS A 362 -12.73 25.72 -5.96
CA HIS A 362 -13.64 26.11 -7.02
C HIS A 362 -14.39 24.89 -7.61
N PRO A 363 -15.71 24.99 -7.91
CA PRO A 363 -16.49 23.86 -8.42
C PRO A 363 -16.12 23.44 -9.84
N VAL A 364 -15.50 24.29 -10.65
CA VAL A 364 -15.06 23.90 -12.00
C VAL A 364 -13.58 23.56 -11.97
N MET A 365 -13.25 22.32 -12.37
CA MET A 365 -11.86 21.93 -12.63
C MET A 365 -11.32 22.65 -13.87
N GLN A 366 -10.10 23.15 -13.78
CA GLN A 366 -9.46 23.94 -14.83
C GLN A 366 -8.14 23.30 -15.26
N ARG A 367 -7.63 23.69 -16.44
CA ARG A 367 -6.32 23.27 -16.93
C ARG A 367 -5.24 23.85 -16.01
N THR A 368 -4.45 22.99 -15.36
CA THR A 368 -3.54 23.46 -14.30
C THR A 368 -2.26 24.08 -14.85
N ARG A 369 -1.89 23.77 -16.10
CA ARG A 369 -0.80 24.41 -16.83
C ARG A 369 -1.32 24.91 -18.19
N PRO A 370 -2.08 26.02 -18.21
CA PRO A 370 -2.70 26.52 -19.45
C PRO A 370 -1.67 26.96 -20.50
N ASP A 371 -0.45 27.30 -20.08
CA ASP A 371 0.62 27.79 -20.94
C ASP A 371 1.55 26.67 -21.48
N ASP A 372 1.41 25.42 -21.01
CA ASP A 372 2.20 24.28 -21.49
C ASP A 372 1.35 23.37 -22.36
N GLU A 373 1.51 23.42 -23.69
CA GLU A 373 0.75 22.60 -24.65
C GLU A 373 0.89 21.09 -24.43
N ASN A 374 1.98 20.62 -23.81
CA ASN A 374 2.18 19.19 -23.53
C ASN A 374 1.47 18.73 -22.26
N ASP A 375 1.00 19.66 -21.43
CA ASP A 375 0.29 19.38 -20.20
C ASP A 375 -1.22 19.54 -20.38
N GLN A 376 -1.91 18.41 -20.48
CA GLN A 376 -3.37 18.35 -20.64
C GLN A 376 -4.10 18.14 -19.30
N HIS A 377 -3.40 18.24 -18.17
CA HIS A 377 -3.98 17.98 -16.87
C HIS A 377 -5.02 19.04 -16.49
N LYS A 378 -6.19 18.58 -16.05
CA LYS A 378 -7.22 19.41 -15.41
C LYS A 378 -7.38 19.00 -13.95
N GLY A 379 -7.47 19.98 -13.05
CA GLY A 379 -7.53 19.74 -11.61
C GLY A 379 -8.31 20.81 -10.85
N TRP A 380 -8.34 20.64 -9.53
CA TRP A 380 -9.01 21.55 -8.60
C TRP A 380 -8.31 22.91 -8.57
N ALA A 381 -9.07 23.98 -8.82
CA ALA A 381 -8.62 25.36 -8.76
C ALA A 381 -9.05 26.03 -7.45
N PHE A 382 -8.33 27.05 -7.03
CA PHE A 382 -8.75 27.96 -5.97
C PHE A 382 -9.49 29.15 -6.56
N ASP A 383 -10.52 29.64 -5.86
CA ASP A 383 -11.34 30.75 -6.34
C ASP A 383 -10.67 32.08 -6.01
N VAL A 384 -9.92 32.61 -6.97
CA VAL A 384 -9.19 33.87 -6.84
C VAL A 384 -10.06 35.10 -7.09
N ASP A 385 -11.16 34.93 -7.83
CA ASP A 385 -12.02 36.03 -8.29
C ASP A 385 -13.26 36.19 -7.41
N GLY A 386 -13.52 35.25 -6.50
CA GLY A 386 -14.64 35.27 -5.56
C GLY A 386 -15.98 35.02 -6.27
N GLU A 387 -15.99 34.16 -7.28
CA GLU A 387 -17.18 33.83 -8.08
C GLU A 387 -18.23 33.08 -7.24
N TYR A 388 -17.80 32.24 -6.30
CA TYR A 388 -18.69 31.47 -5.44
C TYR A 388 -18.45 31.81 -3.96
N THR A 389 -19.54 32.06 -3.23
CA THR A 389 -19.50 32.53 -1.83
C THR A 389 -18.88 31.53 -0.85
N GLU A 390 -18.93 30.25 -1.18
CA GLU A 390 -18.46 29.15 -0.35
C GLU A 390 -17.02 28.73 -0.67
N THR A 391 -16.40 29.32 -1.69
CA THR A 391 -15.01 29.05 -2.07
C THR A 391 -14.11 30.21 -1.74
N SER A 392 -12.80 29.94 -1.68
CA SER A 392 -11.82 30.97 -1.36
C SER A 392 -10.51 30.73 -2.10
N PRO A 393 -9.66 31.78 -2.22
CA PRO A 393 -8.27 31.61 -2.60
C PRO A 393 -7.55 30.72 -1.58
N ASP A 394 -6.45 30.10 -1.99
CA ASP A 394 -5.57 29.42 -1.05
C ASP A 394 -4.95 30.43 -0.06
N PRO A 395 -5.21 30.31 1.26
CA PRO A 395 -4.73 31.27 2.24
C PRO A 395 -3.27 31.07 2.65
N LEU A 396 -2.64 29.95 2.28
CA LEU A 396 -1.31 29.58 2.75
C LEU A 396 -0.20 29.99 1.78
N HIS A 397 -0.35 29.64 0.51
CA HIS A 397 0.69 29.83 -0.52
C HIS A 397 0.24 30.74 -1.65
N GLY A 398 -1.05 31.10 -1.70
CA GLY A 398 -1.64 31.77 -2.86
C GLY A 398 -1.61 30.88 -4.10
N ALA A 399 -1.65 29.55 -3.91
CA ALA A 399 -1.71 28.58 -4.99
C ALA A 399 -2.92 28.83 -5.90
N LYS A 400 -2.76 28.57 -7.20
CA LYS A 400 -3.88 28.64 -8.16
C LYS A 400 -4.61 27.31 -8.24
N PHE A 401 -3.88 26.20 -8.07
CA PHE A 401 -4.41 24.86 -8.15
C PHE A 401 -3.94 24.01 -6.97
N VAL A 402 -4.74 23.02 -6.57
CA VAL A 402 -4.31 21.99 -5.60
C VAL A 402 -3.02 21.30 -6.05
N ARG A 403 -2.84 21.12 -7.36
CA ARG A 403 -1.60 20.61 -7.96
C ARG A 403 -0.35 21.38 -7.50
N ASP A 404 -0.46 22.70 -7.35
CA ASP A 404 0.68 23.53 -6.95
C ASP A 404 1.13 23.17 -5.52
N LEU A 405 0.21 22.81 -4.64
CA LEU A 405 0.51 22.35 -3.27
C LEU A 405 1.23 20.99 -3.25
N TYR A 406 0.87 20.08 -4.17
CA TYR A 406 1.60 18.81 -4.29
C TYR A 406 2.99 18.99 -4.87
N GLU A 407 3.12 19.79 -5.93
CA GLU A 407 4.41 20.08 -6.56
C GLU A 407 5.35 20.88 -5.64
N HIS A 408 4.80 21.59 -4.65
CA HIS A 408 5.58 22.20 -3.57
C HIS A 408 6.27 21.16 -2.67
N VAL A 409 5.63 20.01 -2.45
CA VAL A 409 6.11 18.98 -1.51
C VAL A 409 6.93 17.89 -2.21
N THR A 410 6.60 17.54 -3.46
CA THR A 410 7.28 16.47 -4.18
C THR A 410 7.40 16.73 -5.68
N LYS A 411 8.49 16.20 -6.27
CA LYS A 411 8.70 16.15 -7.73
C LYS A 411 8.23 14.82 -8.34
N ASP A 412 7.82 13.88 -7.51
CA ASP A 412 7.34 12.58 -7.95
C ASP A 412 5.99 12.71 -8.65
N LYS A 413 5.74 11.80 -9.60
CA LYS A 413 4.44 11.72 -10.26
C LYS A 413 3.42 11.14 -9.28
N VAL A 414 2.52 11.99 -8.81
CA VAL A 414 1.44 11.64 -7.89
C VAL A 414 0.08 12.11 -8.43
N ALA A 415 -1.01 11.51 -7.94
CA ALA A 415 -2.35 12.00 -8.19
C ALA A 415 -2.64 13.25 -7.35
N TYR A 416 -2.98 14.37 -8.00
CA TYR A 416 -3.37 15.61 -7.32
C TYR A 416 -4.83 15.52 -6.86
N SER A 417 -5.05 15.15 -5.61
CA SER A 417 -6.38 14.81 -5.08
C SER A 417 -6.80 15.70 -3.90
N VAL A 418 -8.08 15.59 -3.53
CA VAL A 418 -8.64 16.11 -2.29
C VAL A 418 -9.52 15.01 -1.66
N PRO A 419 -9.62 14.90 -0.32
CA PRO A 419 -9.17 15.86 0.68
C PRO A 419 -7.64 15.90 0.83
N LEU A 420 -7.12 17.05 1.23
CA LEU A 420 -5.71 17.25 1.56
C LEU A 420 -5.61 17.87 2.94
N LEU A 421 -4.93 17.19 3.88
CA LEU A 421 -4.61 17.72 5.20
C LEU A 421 -3.17 18.25 5.18
N TRP A 422 -3.02 19.56 5.39
CA TRP A 422 -1.77 20.29 5.38
C TRP A 422 -1.28 20.60 6.79
N ASP A 423 0.02 20.51 7.01
CA ASP A 423 0.69 21.00 8.21
C ASP A 423 1.34 22.36 7.93
N LYS A 424 0.80 23.43 8.53
CA LYS A 424 1.31 24.79 8.35
C LYS A 424 2.67 25.03 8.99
N LYS A 425 3.07 24.20 9.96
CA LYS A 425 4.35 24.33 10.67
C LYS A 425 5.49 23.71 9.88
N ASN A 426 5.26 22.51 9.35
CA ASN A 426 6.24 21.78 8.55
C ASN A 426 6.14 22.07 7.04
N ASP A 427 5.17 22.88 6.65
CA ASP A 427 4.92 23.31 5.27
C ASP A 427 4.83 22.12 4.30
N THR A 428 4.04 21.11 4.69
CA THR A 428 3.95 19.84 3.96
C THR A 428 2.55 19.23 4.05
N ILE A 429 2.30 18.24 3.19
CA ILE A 429 1.08 17.44 3.18
C ILE A 429 1.22 16.33 4.24
N VAL A 430 0.29 16.29 5.19
CA VAL A 430 0.19 15.22 6.19
C VAL A 430 -0.43 13.99 5.55
N SER A 431 -1.67 14.12 5.10
CA SER A 431 -2.42 13.01 4.50
C SER A 431 -3.34 13.47 3.40
N THR A 432 -3.57 12.57 2.45
CA THR A 432 -4.53 12.73 1.34
C THR A 432 -5.52 11.56 1.26
N GLU A 433 -5.40 10.58 2.16
CA GLU A 433 -6.34 9.47 2.27
C GLU A 433 -7.52 9.87 3.15
N SER A 434 -8.70 9.94 2.54
CA SER A 434 -9.95 10.36 3.16
C SER A 434 -10.31 9.53 4.40
N ALA A 435 -10.15 8.20 4.34
CA ALA A 435 -10.49 7.32 5.46
C ALA A 435 -9.61 7.58 6.69
N ASP A 436 -8.31 7.78 6.45
CA ASP A 436 -7.36 8.06 7.53
C ASP A 436 -7.58 9.45 8.12
N ILE A 437 -7.87 10.45 7.28
CA ILE A 437 -8.20 11.80 7.76
C ILE A 437 -9.42 11.73 8.67
N VAL A 438 -10.48 10.99 8.31
CA VAL A 438 -11.64 10.80 9.20
C VAL A 438 -11.24 10.20 10.55
N ARG A 439 -10.36 9.19 10.56
CA ARG A 439 -9.89 8.55 11.80
C ARG A 439 -8.98 9.47 12.62
N MET A 440 -8.10 10.22 11.98
CA MET A 440 -7.27 11.26 12.64
C MET A 440 -8.15 12.32 13.31
N LEU A 441 -9.16 12.84 12.60
CA LEU A 441 -10.09 13.82 13.15
C LEU A 441 -10.95 13.23 14.28
N ASN A 442 -11.22 11.92 14.25
CA ASN A 442 -11.96 11.26 15.32
C ASN A 442 -11.17 11.19 16.64
N GLU A 443 -9.88 10.85 16.60
CA GLU A 443 -9.13 10.49 17.81
C GLU A 443 -8.06 11.52 18.20
N ALA A 444 -7.35 12.12 17.24
CA ALA A 444 -6.11 12.85 17.54
C ALA A 444 -6.34 14.18 18.30
N PHE A 445 -7.52 14.79 18.17
CA PHE A 445 -7.81 16.10 18.74
C PHE A 445 -8.70 16.06 19.99
N GLU A 446 -9.00 14.88 20.54
CA GLU A 446 -9.91 14.73 21.69
C GLU A 446 -9.45 15.54 22.93
N ASP A 447 -8.15 15.62 23.20
CA ASP A 447 -7.64 16.41 24.33
C ASP A 447 -7.75 17.93 24.12
N ILE A 448 -7.88 18.38 22.86
CA ILE A 448 -7.99 19.79 22.48
C ILE A 448 -9.47 20.21 22.37
N ASN A 449 -10.29 19.36 21.79
CA ASN A 449 -11.71 19.59 21.57
C ASN A 449 -12.50 18.28 21.79
N PRO A 450 -12.85 17.98 23.06
CA PRO A 450 -13.57 16.76 23.39
C PRO A 450 -14.91 16.67 22.65
N SER A 451 -15.19 15.51 22.05
CA SER A 451 -16.44 15.27 21.34
C SER A 451 -17.27 14.19 22.02
N ASN A 452 -18.59 14.32 21.99
CA ASN A 452 -19.51 13.26 22.40
C ASN A 452 -19.80 12.25 21.28
N ILE A 453 -19.23 12.45 20.09
CA ILE A 453 -19.36 11.56 18.93
C ILE A 453 -18.05 10.81 18.78
N ASP A 454 -18.09 9.48 18.92
CA ASP A 454 -17.00 8.60 18.51
C ASP A 454 -17.39 7.93 17.19
N LEU A 455 -16.66 8.23 16.12
CA LEU A 455 -16.90 7.70 14.78
C LEU A 455 -16.36 6.28 14.61
N TYR A 456 -15.47 5.82 15.49
CA TYR A 456 -14.86 4.49 15.42
C TYR A 456 -14.72 3.82 16.81
N PRO A 457 -15.84 3.63 17.53
CA PRO A 457 -15.84 3.16 18.91
C PRO A 457 -15.39 1.72 19.04
N ALA A 458 -14.48 1.49 20.00
CA ALA A 458 -13.80 0.21 20.23
C ALA A 458 -14.74 -1.00 20.27
N ALA A 459 -15.91 -0.86 20.90
CA ALA A 459 -16.87 -1.95 21.10
C ALA A 459 -17.48 -2.52 19.81
N ILE A 460 -17.49 -1.75 18.71
CA ILE A 460 -18.13 -2.17 17.44
C ILE A 460 -17.22 -2.01 16.22
N ARG A 461 -15.90 -1.81 16.40
CA ARG A 461 -14.92 -1.64 15.30
C ARG A 461 -14.97 -2.76 14.27
N GLU A 462 -15.01 -4.02 14.72
CA GLU A 462 -15.08 -5.18 13.82
C GLU A 462 -16.32 -5.12 12.92
N LYS A 463 -17.49 -4.76 13.50
CA LYS A 463 -18.73 -4.60 12.75
C LYS A 463 -18.68 -3.41 11.79
N ILE A 464 -18.02 -2.30 12.18
CA ILE A 464 -17.78 -1.15 11.30
C ILE A 464 -16.92 -1.55 10.11
N ASP A 465 -15.81 -2.25 10.34
CA ASP A 465 -14.88 -2.66 9.28
C ASP A 465 -15.51 -3.71 8.34
N GLU A 466 -16.25 -4.68 8.88
CA GLU A 466 -17.05 -5.61 8.07
C GLU A 466 -18.07 -4.83 7.21
N THR A 467 -18.77 -3.87 7.82
CA THR A 467 -19.78 -3.06 7.13
C THR A 467 -19.17 -2.21 6.02
N ASN A 468 -18.07 -1.53 6.31
CA ASN A 468 -17.31 -0.75 5.36
C ASN A 468 -16.77 -1.60 4.20
N THR A 469 -16.43 -2.86 4.44
CA THR A 469 -15.93 -3.77 3.40
C THR A 469 -17.02 -4.06 2.37
N TRP A 470 -18.19 -4.53 2.80
CA TRP A 470 -19.26 -4.85 1.83
C TRP A 470 -19.90 -3.59 1.24
N LEU A 471 -20.01 -2.50 2.00
CA LEU A 471 -20.44 -1.20 1.47
C LEU A 471 -19.47 -0.73 0.38
N GLY A 472 -18.17 -0.81 0.64
CA GLY A 472 -17.10 -0.46 -0.29
C GLY A 472 -17.26 -1.19 -1.62
N ASP A 473 -17.42 -2.51 -1.56
CA ASP A 473 -17.51 -3.35 -2.76
C ASP A 473 -18.80 -3.12 -3.57
N SER A 474 -19.95 -3.13 -2.88
CA SER A 474 -21.26 -3.20 -3.53
C SER A 474 -21.91 -1.83 -3.74
N VAL A 475 -21.74 -0.86 -2.84
CA VAL A 475 -22.45 0.44 -2.91
C VAL A 475 -21.50 1.58 -3.27
N LEU A 476 -20.45 1.79 -2.47
CA LEU A 476 -19.57 2.96 -2.58
C LEU A 476 -18.78 2.95 -3.89
N ASN A 477 -18.15 1.82 -4.22
CA ASN A 477 -17.50 1.62 -5.52
C ASN A 477 -18.45 1.02 -6.56
N GLY A 478 -19.59 0.46 -6.14
CA GLY A 478 -20.57 -0.16 -7.04
C GLY A 478 -21.08 0.77 -8.13
N VAL A 479 -21.39 2.03 -7.80
CA VAL A 479 -21.81 3.04 -8.79
C VAL A 479 -20.75 3.26 -9.87
N PHE A 480 -19.47 3.31 -9.49
CA PHE A 480 -18.36 3.47 -10.42
C PHE A 480 -18.11 2.20 -11.24
N LYS A 481 -18.25 1.01 -10.65
CA LYS A 481 -18.17 -0.27 -11.37
C LYS A 481 -19.22 -0.36 -12.48
N VAL A 482 -20.44 0.12 -12.24
CA VAL A 482 -21.48 0.21 -13.27
C VAL A 482 -21.12 1.25 -14.34
N GLY A 483 -20.67 2.43 -13.94
CA GLY A 483 -20.34 3.54 -14.83
C GLY A 483 -19.13 3.28 -15.74
N PHE A 484 -18.18 2.48 -15.28
CA PHE A 484 -16.92 2.20 -15.99
C PHE A 484 -16.81 0.75 -16.48
N ALA A 485 -17.91 -0.01 -16.47
CA ALA A 485 -17.93 -1.37 -16.98
C ALA A 485 -17.45 -1.42 -18.45
N PRO A 486 -16.53 -2.32 -18.80
CA PRO A 486 -15.94 -2.38 -20.15
C PRO A 486 -16.90 -2.94 -21.21
N ASN A 487 -17.95 -3.64 -20.78
CA ASN A 487 -18.96 -4.26 -21.65
C ASN A 487 -20.29 -4.45 -20.88
N GLU A 488 -21.35 -4.83 -21.59
CA GLU A 488 -22.69 -4.96 -21.02
C GLU A 488 -22.80 -6.07 -19.97
N GLU A 489 -22.13 -7.20 -20.15
CA GLU A 489 -22.14 -8.31 -19.17
C GLU A 489 -21.54 -7.87 -17.82
N ALA A 490 -20.39 -7.17 -17.85
CA ALA A 490 -19.78 -6.59 -16.66
C ALA A 490 -20.68 -5.52 -16.03
N ARG A 491 -21.39 -4.75 -16.85
CA ARG A 491 -22.35 -3.74 -16.39
C ARG A 491 -23.55 -4.38 -15.69
N GLU A 492 -24.13 -5.42 -16.26
CA GLU A 492 -25.24 -6.18 -15.66
C GLU A 492 -24.84 -6.82 -14.33
N ALA A 493 -23.64 -7.43 -14.25
CA ALA A 493 -23.10 -7.98 -13.03
C ALA A 493 -22.89 -6.89 -11.95
N ALA A 494 -22.31 -5.75 -12.33
CA ALA A 494 -22.11 -4.62 -11.43
C ALA A 494 -23.45 -4.02 -10.96
N LEU A 495 -24.45 -3.90 -11.84
CA LEU A 495 -25.80 -3.43 -11.50
C LEU A 495 -26.46 -4.36 -10.48
N LYS A 496 -26.37 -5.69 -10.72
CA LYS A 496 -26.90 -6.69 -9.79
C LYS A 496 -26.25 -6.59 -8.42
N ASN A 497 -24.92 -6.45 -8.36
CA ASN A 497 -24.20 -6.28 -7.09
C ASN A 497 -24.58 -4.97 -6.38
N LEU A 498 -24.70 -3.88 -7.13
CA LEU A 498 -25.10 -2.56 -6.59
C LEU A 498 -26.48 -2.60 -5.95
N TYR A 499 -27.48 -3.13 -6.66
CA TYR A 499 -28.83 -3.19 -6.11
C TYR A 499 -28.98 -4.20 -4.98
N ALA A 500 -28.27 -5.33 -5.01
CA ALA A 500 -28.19 -6.21 -3.85
C ALA A 500 -27.59 -5.50 -2.62
N GLY A 501 -26.58 -4.64 -2.83
CA GLY A 501 -26.01 -3.79 -1.79
C GLY A 501 -27.01 -2.77 -1.24
N LEU A 502 -27.76 -2.08 -2.11
CA LEU A 502 -28.80 -1.13 -1.70
C LEU A 502 -29.96 -1.83 -0.97
N ASP A 503 -30.39 -3.00 -1.43
CA ASP A 503 -31.41 -3.81 -0.75
C ASP A 503 -30.93 -4.24 0.65
N ARG A 504 -29.63 -4.56 0.81
CA ARG A 504 -29.02 -4.84 2.12
C ARG A 504 -28.97 -3.60 3.01
N VAL A 505 -28.67 -2.42 2.46
CA VAL A 505 -28.72 -1.14 3.18
C VAL A 505 -30.13 -0.89 3.70
N GLU A 506 -31.14 -1.03 2.84
CA GLU A 506 -32.55 -0.83 3.20
C GLU A 506 -33.01 -1.79 4.31
N ASP A 507 -32.68 -3.09 4.18
CA ASP A 507 -33.00 -4.10 5.20
C ASP A 507 -32.33 -3.78 6.55
N ALA A 508 -31.06 -3.38 6.54
CA ALA A 508 -30.37 -2.96 7.76
C ALA A 508 -31.05 -1.73 8.39
N LEU A 509 -31.31 -0.70 7.59
CA LEU A 509 -31.94 0.54 8.06
C LEU A 509 -33.41 0.34 8.48
N SER A 510 -34.07 -0.74 8.07
CA SER A 510 -35.39 -1.10 8.58
C SER A 510 -35.37 -1.58 10.04
N LYS A 511 -34.20 -1.95 10.59
CA LYS A 511 -34.05 -2.60 11.91
C LYS A 511 -33.29 -1.76 12.94
N GLN A 512 -32.54 -0.76 12.49
CA GLN A 512 -31.65 0.06 13.32
C GLN A 512 -31.54 1.45 12.72
N ARG A 513 -31.19 2.45 13.56
CA ARG A 513 -31.17 3.87 13.15
C ARG A 513 -30.10 4.19 12.12
N TYR A 514 -28.92 3.61 12.25
CA TYR A 514 -27.75 3.85 11.38
C TYR A 514 -27.26 2.53 10.76
N ILE A 515 -26.27 2.57 9.87
CA ILE A 515 -25.92 1.39 9.06
C ILE A 515 -25.25 0.25 9.86
N VAL A 516 -24.59 0.59 10.97
CA VAL A 516 -23.92 -0.40 11.85
C VAL A 516 -24.72 -0.69 13.11
N SER A 517 -25.32 0.32 13.73
CA SER A 517 -26.05 0.20 15.00
C SER A 517 -27.01 1.39 15.19
N ASN A 518 -27.40 1.69 16.44
CA ASN A 518 -28.12 2.92 16.79
C ASN A 518 -27.17 4.10 17.14
N THR A 519 -25.86 3.91 17.04
CA THR A 519 -24.83 4.96 17.16
C THR A 519 -24.30 5.31 15.77
N PHE A 520 -24.14 6.60 15.48
CA PHE A 520 -23.59 7.09 14.22
C PHE A 520 -22.08 6.85 14.15
N THR A 521 -21.57 6.35 13.03
CA THR A 521 -20.14 5.94 12.87
C THR A 521 -19.52 6.41 11.55
N GLU A 522 -18.23 6.16 11.34
CA GLU A 522 -17.56 6.44 10.06
C GLU A 522 -18.20 5.70 8.86
N ALA A 523 -18.86 4.55 9.10
CA ALA A 523 -19.58 3.83 8.06
C ALA A 523 -20.77 4.64 7.52
N ASP A 524 -21.44 5.39 8.40
CA ASP A 524 -22.54 6.26 8.03
C ASP A 524 -22.07 7.46 7.22
N ILE A 525 -20.94 8.06 7.59
CA ILE A 525 -20.31 9.12 6.80
C ILE A 525 -20.01 8.61 5.38
N ARG A 526 -19.43 7.41 5.27
CA ARG A 526 -19.08 6.81 3.97
C ARG A 526 -20.32 6.52 3.12
N LEU A 527 -21.38 5.99 3.72
CA LEU A 527 -22.63 5.67 3.04
C LEU A 527 -23.38 6.94 2.59
N PHE A 528 -23.58 7.88 3.52
CA PHE A 528 -24.33 9.11 3.30
C PHE A 528 -23.82 9.91 2.10
N VAL A 529 -22.49 10.13 2.00
CA VAL A 529 -21.93 10.95 0.91
C VAL A 529 -22.17 10.34 -0.48
N VAL A 530 -22.32 9.02 -0.58
CA VAL A 530 -22.61 8.34 -1.85
C VAL A 530 -24.11 8.35 -2.12
N LEU A 531 -24.94 7.98 -1.15
CA LEU A 531 -26.39 7.96 -1.31
C LEU A 531 -26.98 9.34 -1.63
N LEU A 532 -26.48 10.39 -0.97
CA LEU A 532 -26.89 11.78 -1.23
C LEU A 532 -26.62 12.21 -2.69
N ARG A 533 -25.58 11.65 -3.32
CA ARG A 533 -25.22 11.91 -4.72
C ARG A 533 -25.87 10.94 -5.69
N PHE A 534 -26.53 9.89 -5.19
CA PHE A 534 -27.02 8.80 -6.03
C PHE A 534 -28.04 9.29 -7.04
N ASP A 535 -29.13 9.90 -6.58
CA ASP A 535 -30.25 10.27 -7.47
C ASP A 535 -29.95 11.50 -8.33
N ILE A 536 -29.14 12.40 -7.78
CA ILE A 536 -28.76 13.67 -8.40
C ILE A 536 -27.70 13.44 -9.47
N MET A 537 -26.65 12.68 -9.16
CA MET A 537 -25.45 12.56 -10.00
C MET A 537 -25.29 11.17 -10.60
N PHE A 538 -25.24 10.11 -9.79
CA PHE A 538 -24.85 8.79 -10.29
C PHE A 538 -25.93 8.13 -11.16
N ALA A 539 -27.19 8.21 -10.75
CA ALA A 539 -28.31 7.64 -11.48
C ALA A 539 -28.45 8.19 -12.90
N PRO A 540 -28.51 9.52 -13.13
CA PRO A 540 -28.57 10.05 -14.50
C PRO A 540 -27.27 9.81 -15.27
N MET A 541 -26.10 9.97 -14.64
CA MET A 541 -24.81 9.83 -15.32
C MET A 541 -24.54 8.40 -15.80
N PHE A 542 -24.80 7.40 -14.95
CA PHE A 542 -24.54 5.99 -15.23
C PHE A 542 -25.77 5.21 -15.70
N LYS A 543 -26.89 5.92 -15.95
CA LYS A 543 -28.18 5.36 -16.41
C LYS A 543 -28.65 4.23 -15.49
N LEU A 544 -28.69 4.49 -14.20
CA LEU A 544 -29.12 3.52 -13.19
C LEU A 544 -30.66 3.42 -13.21
N PRO A 545 -31.25 2.21 -13.26
CA PRO A 545 -32.69 2.02 -13.47
C PRO A 545 -33.57 2.37 -12.26
N LYS A 546 -33.03 2.30 -11.04
CA LYS A 546 -33.70 2.67 -9.80
C LYS A 546 -32.96 3.77 -9.06
N ARG A 547 -33.70 4.51 -8.25
CA ARG A 547 -33.27 5.63 -7.40
C ARG A 547 -33.32 5.26 -5.92
N VAL A 548 -32.56 5.99 -5.10
CA VAL A 548 -32.56 5.87 -3.64
C VAL A 548 -33.88 6.38 -3.03
N GLU A 549 -34.55 7.35 -3.66
CA GLU A 549 -35.88 7.79 -3.24
C GLU A 549 -36.95 6.68 -3.24
N GLU A 550 -36.70 5.56 -3.93
CA GLU A 550 -37.57 4.36 -3.93
C GLU A 550 -37.37 3.47 -2.69
N TYR A 551 -36.37 3.75 -1.84
CA TYR A 551 -36.02 2.99 -0.64
C TYR A 551 -36.41 3.78 0.62
N PRO A 552 -37.57 3.50 1.25
CA PRO A 552 -38.15 4.37 2.27
C PRO A 552 -37.30 4.50 3.54
N ASN A 553 -36.70 3.40 4.05
CA ASN A 553 -35.87 3.49 5.26
C ASN A 553 -34.55 4.22 4.97
N THR A 554 -34.02 4.03 3.77
CA THR A 554 -32.81 4.70 3.28
C THR A 554 -33.05 6.20 3.07
N LEU A 555 -34.23 6.59 2.56
CA LEU A 555 -34.62 7.98 2.41
C LEU A 555 -34.75 8.70 3.75
N ASP A 556 -35.41 8.07 4.72
CA ASP A 556 -35.53 8.63 6.07
C ASP A 556 -34.19 8.65 6.81
N TYR A 557 -33.30 7.70 6.55
CA TYR A 557 -31.91 7.75 7.00
C TYR A 557 -31.16 8.95 6.43
N LEU A 558 -31.29 9.23 5.12
CA LEU A 558 -30.66 10.41 4.51
C LEU A 558 -31.15 11.71 5.15
N ARG A 559 -32.45 11.81 5.46
CA ARG A 559 -33.02 12.97 6.18
C ARG A 559 -32.46 13.12 7.59
N ASP A 560 -32.41 12.02 8.35
CA ASP A 560 -31.86 11.99 9.72
C ASP A 560 -30.40 12.46 9.74
N VAL A 561 -29.55 11.89 8.86
CA VAL A 561 -28.14 12.30 8.77
C VAL A 561 -27.98 13.74 8.29
N TYR A 562 -28.77 14.18 7.31
CA TYR A 562 -28.71 15.57 6.82
C TYR A 562 -29.11 16.60 7.88
N GLN A 563 -29.97 16.21 8.82
CA GLN A 563 -30.45 17.07 9.92
C GLN A 563 -29.55 17.04 11.16
N LEU A 564 -28.52 16.18 11.19
CA LEU A 564 -27.51 16.24 12.25
C LEU A 564 -26.81 17.61 12.26
N PRO A 565 -26.48 18.16 13.44
CA PRO A 565 -25.78 19.44 13.55
C PRO A 565 -24.52 19.49 12.69
N GLY A 566 -24.37 20.57 11.92
CA GLY A 566 -23.22 20.82 11.05
C GLY A 566 -23.21 20.07 9.70
N ILE A 567 -24.00 19.00 9.51
CA ILE A 567 -23.94 18.20 8.27
C ILE A 567 -24.45 18.98 7.05
N LYS A 568 -25.50 19.78 7.20
CA LYS A 568 -26.03 20.62 6.11
C LYS A 568 -24.96 21.52 5.48
N GLU A 569 -24.00 22.02 6.27
CA GLU A 569 -22.92 22.90 5.80
C GLU A 569 -21.89 22.18 4.92
N THR A 570 -21.87 20.86 4.97
CA THR A 570 -20.97 19.99 4.20
C THR A 570 -21.54 19.58 2.84
N VAL A 571 -22.75 20.04 2.52
CA VAL A 571 -23.48 19.71 1.30
C VAL A 571 -23.76 20.97 0.50
N ASN A 572 -23.28 21.00 -0.75
CA ASN A 572 -23.67 22.01 -1.72
C ASN A 572 -24.13 21.32 -3.01
N PHE A 573 -25.46 21.28 -3.22
CA PHE A 573 -26.06 20.59 -4.35
C PHE A 573 -25.73 21.23 -5.70
N GLU A 574 -25.52 22.55 -5.75
CA GLU A 574 -25.09 23.23 -6.98
C GLU A 574 -23.67 22.80 -7.36
N HIS A 575 -22.74 22.73 -6.41
CA HIS A 575 -21.40 22.22 -6.68
C HIS A 575 -21.43 20.76 -7.14
N ILE A 576 -22.24 19.91 -6.48
CA ILE A 576 -22.43 18.50 -6.90
C ILE A 576 -22.98 18.42 -8.34
N LYS A 577 -23.92 19.29 -8.71
CA LYS A 577 -24.49 19.38 -10.06
C LYS A 577 -23.51 19.92 -11.11
N ILE A 578 -22.64 20.86 -10.75
CA ILE A 578 -21.57 21.31 -11.65
C ILE A 578 -20.66 20.12 -11.95
N ARG A 579 -20.28 19.32 -10.96
CA ARG A 579 -19.40 18.17 -11.14
C ARG A 579 -19.94 17.15 -12.12
N SER A 580 -21.24 16.92 -12.08
CA SER A 580 -21.89 15.89 -12.87
C SER A 580 -22.04 16.30 -14.35
N THR A 581 -22.23 17.59 -14.60
CA THR A 581 -22.27 18.16 -15.96
C THR A 581 -20.87 18.34 -16.57
N SER A 582 -19.87 18.69 -15.76
CA SER A 582 -18.49 18.90 -16.23
C SER A 582 -17.61 17.64 -16.17
N ALA A 583 -18.15 16.50 -15.75
CA ALA A 583 -17.42 15.26 -15.60
C ALA A 583 -16.84 14.77 -16.94
N PRO A 584 -15.53 14.46 -17.06
CA PRO A 584 -14.96 13.89 -18.28
C PRO A 584 -15.62 12.57 -18.71
N PHE A 585 -16.25 11.88 -17.75
CA PHE A 585 -16.94 10.61 -17.96
C PHE A 585 -18.45 10.73 -18.18
N ASN A 586 -19.06 11.92 -18.08
CA ASN A 586 -20.42 12.15 -18.55
C ASN A 586 -20.42 12.40 -20.08
N LYS A 587 -19.99 11.38 -20.84
CA LYS A 587 -19.77 11.49 -22.29
C LYS A 587 -21.04 11.78 -23.10
N ASP A 588 -22.18 11.37 -22.56
CA ASP A 588 -23.49 11.51 -23.22
C ASP A 588 -24.15 12.86 -22.90
N GLY A 589 -23.55 13.68 -22.01
CA GLY A 589 -24.10 14.97 -21.61
C GLY A 589 -25.43 14.84 -20.85
N ASN A 590 -25.65 13.75 -20.12
CA ASN A 590 -26.90 13.52 -19.41
C ASN A 590 -27.13 14.63 -18.38
N GLU A 591 -28.31 15.26 -18.45
CA GLU A 591 -28.68 16.33 -17.53
C GLU A 591 -28.76 15.83 -16.10
N THR A 592 -28.18 16.62 -15.21
CA THR A 592 -28.25 16.41 -13.76
C THR A 592 -29.33 17.29 -13.20
N LEU A 593 -30.27 16.68 -12.48
CA LEU A 593 -31.38 17.36 -11.84
C LEU A 593 -30.97 17.83 -10.44
N LEU A 594 -31.48 18.98 -9.99
CA LEU A 594 -31.47 19.28 -8.56
C LEU A 594 -32.29 18.23 -7.79
N PRO A 595 -32.03 18.01 -6.50
CA PRO A 595 -32.77 17.02 -5.74
C PRO A 595 -34.29 17.24 -5.85
N THR A 596 -35.00 16.19 -6.24
CA THR A 596 -36.46 16.09 -6.14
C THR A 596 -36.91 15.83 -4.70
N VAL A 597 -35.98 15.35 -3.87
CA VAL A 597 -36.16 15.02 -2.46
C VAL A 597 -35.89 16.23 -1.56
N ASP A 598 -36.82 16.51 -0.65
CA ASP A 598 -36.56 17.39 0.49
C ASP A 598 -35.88 16.62 1.63
N TYR A 599 -34.56 16.82 1.78
CA TYR A 599 -33.76 16.22 2.85
C TYR A 599 -33.98 16.91 4.22
N ALA A 600 -34.59 18.09 4.26
CA ALA A 600 -34.96 18.78 5.50
C ALA A 600 -36.37 18.40 6.01
N ALA A 601 -37.12 17.59 5.25
CA ALA A 601 -38.41 17.08 5.67
C ALA A 601 -38.29 16.16 6.91
N ALA A 602 -39.37 16.07 7.68
CA ALA A 602 -39.44 15.14 8.81
C ALA A 602 -39.19 13.69 8.37
N HIS A 603 -38.58 12.91 9.26
CA HIS A 603 -38.27 11.50 9.09
C HIS A 603 -38.69 10.70 10.34
N ASP A 604 -38.87 9.40 10.21
CA ASP A 604 -39.38 8.55 11.31
C ASP A 604 -38.30 7.81 12.11
N ARG A 605 -37.02 8.12 11.85
CA ARG A 605 -35.85 7.42 12.43
C ARG A 605 -35.77 7.44 13.96
N ALA A 606 -36.47 8.35 14.62
CA ALA A 606 -36.60 8.39 16.08
C ALA A 606 -37.28 7.14 16.67
N ARG A 607 -37.95 6.31 15.86
CA ARG A 607 -38.57 5.05 16.30
C ARG A 607 -37.58 3.98 16.81
N PHE A 608 -36.26 4.20 16.61
CA PHE A 608 -35.18 3.31 17.05
C PHE A 608 -34.42 3.83 18.29
N GLU A 609 -34.85 4.96 18.86
CA GLU A 609 -34.29 5.53 20.08
C GLU A 609 -34.66 4.73 21.34
#